data_AF-A0A934E777-F1
#
_entry.id   AF-A0A934E777-F1
#
_cell.length_a   1.000
_cell.length_b   1.000
_cell.length_c   1.000
_cell.angle_alpha   90.00
_cell.angle_beta   90.00
_cell.angle_gamma   90.00
#
_symmetry.space_group_name_H-M   'P 1'
#
loop_
_entity.id
_entity.type
_entity.pdbx_description
1 polymer ?
#
loop_
_entity_poly.entity_id
_entity_poly.type
_entity_poly.pdbx_seq_one_letter_code
_entity_poly.pdbx_strand_id
1 'polypeptide(L)'
;MSEFMNATKDRTPPDAVVKSGTIAVGAFIEETNHIWRLVAGVYSSVLNNVKNDKEVLADDLNEDFYQKLDKHSVSNDLTNKIVTELIICRIVDNFQCYISQLLEFVFRNKKETLLAATGDGKSPKTVEIDLKTLFSFNTMDELFNYLVEKKISSLSYKSIDEFSSFFSDKLGFSLFNDNIEKSVLNKAIQARNIIVHNRAIIDRQFISKAGGTDAEIGAQLHLNASDIIRMHLFIANVAKSTDIRAVDKFKLPTIEFKANKGIQADAADARRSAGEKAWCTNSTAKNMKKHLLTKMNGE
;
A
#
# COMPACT_ATOMS: atom_id res chain seq x y z
N MET A 1 -5.28 20.09 -2.19
CA MET A 1 -5.31 19.82 -0.73
C MET A 1 -6.71 19.95 -0.15
N SER A 2 -7.49 20.99 -0.49
CA SER A 2 -8.90 21.11 -0.06
C SER A 2 -9.81 19.95 -0.52
N GLU A 3 -9.63 19.44 -1.75
CA GLU A 3 -10.37 18.25 -2.23
C GLU A 3 -10.01 16.96 -1.48
N PHE A 4 -8.74 16.81 -1.09
CA PHE A 4 -8.28 15.70 -0.25
C PHE A 4 -8.92 15.78 1.13
N MET A 5 -8.92 16.97 1.73
CA MET A 5 -9.56 17.27 3.02
C MET A 5 -11.08 17.03 3.02
N ASN A 6 -11.76 17.25 1.89
CA ASN A 6 -13.20 17.05 1.77
C ASN A 6 -13.56 15.59 1.46
N ALA A 7 -12.77 14.88 0.65
CA ALA A 7 -13.02 13.47 0.30
C ALA A 7 -12.85 12.50 1.49
N THR A 8 -12.07 12.89 2.51
CA THR A 8 -11.79 12.05 3.69
C THR A 8 -12.70 12.34 4.88
N LYS A 9 -13.43 13.46 4.90
CA LYS A 9 -14.24 13.90 6.07
C LYS A 9 -15.44 13.00 6.38
N ASP A 10 -16.03 12.38 5.36
CA ASP A 10 -17.21 11.50 5.51
C ASP A 10 -16.87 9.99 5.51
N ARG A 11 -15.58 9.63 5.50
CA ARG A 11 -15.15 8.23 5.52
C ARG A 11 -14.73 7.89 6.95
N THR A 12 -15.58 7.15 7.66
CA THR A 12 -15.25 6.58 8.98
C THR A 12 -13.87 5.90 8.91
N PRO A 13 -13.05 5.97 9.98
CA PRO A 13 -11.87 5.11 10.09
C PRO A 13 -12.29 3.65 9.83
N PRO A 14 -11.39 2.78 9.36
CA PRO A 14 -11.74 1.43 8.95
C PRO A 14 -12.10 0.56 10.18
N ASP A 15 -13.28 0.78 10.76
CA ASP A 15 -13.84 -0.02 11.85
C ASP A 15 -14.24 -1.42 11.39
N ALA A 16 -14.27 -1.65 10.07
CA ALA A 16 -14.35 -2.99 9.52
C ALA A 16 -12.93 -3.57 9.38
N VAL A 17 -12.40 -4.12 10.49
CA VAL A 17 -11.34 -5.12 10.46
C VAL A 17 -11.66 -6.08 9.32
N VAL A 18 -10.82 -6.09 8.28
CA VAL A 18 -10.97 -7.06 7.19
C VAL A 18 -10.82 -8.42 7.85
N LYS A 19 -11.88 -9.23 7.88
CA LYS A 19 -11.84 -10.56 8.49
C LYS A 19 -11.21 -11.58 7.55
N SER A 20 -11.31 -11.35 6.24
CA SER A 20 -10.72 -12.20 5.21
C SER A 20 -10.50 -11.44 3.90
N GLY A 21 -9.55 -11.91 3.09
CA GLY A 21 -9.21 -11.36 1.78
C GLY A 21 -8.17 -12.22 1.07
N THR A 22 -7.69 -11.79 -0.08
CA THR A 22 -6.60 -12.52 -0.77
C THR A 22 -5.29 -12.45 0.03
N ILE A 23 -4.34 -13.32 -0.32
CA ILE A 23 -2.97 -13.26 0.25
C ILE A 23 -2.32 -11.90 -0.07
N ALA A 24 -2.63 -11.29 -1.22
CA ALA A 24 -2.07 -10.00 -1.62
C ALA A 24 -2.52 -8.87 -0.68
N VAL A 25 -3.82 -8.77 -0.37
CA VAL A 25 -4.29 -7.75 0.59
C VAL A 25 -3.82 -8.05 2.01
N GLY A 26 -3.63 -9.33 2.36
CA GLY A 26 -3.03 -9.72 3.64
C GLY A 26 -1.61 -9.19 3.82
N ALA A 27 -0.74 -9.44 2.83
CA ALA A 27 0.63 -8.91 2.82
C ALA A 27 0.65 -7.38 2.85
N PHE A 28 -0.24 -6.73 2.10
CA PHE A 28 -0.41 -5.28 2.12
C PHE A 28 -0.78 -4.75 3.51
N ILE A 29 -1.73 -5.39 4.20
CA ILE A 29 -2.16 -5.01 5.56
C ILE A 29 -1.04 -5.21 6.57
N GLU A 30 -0.30 -6.32 6.49
CA GLU A 30 0.84 -6.58 7.38
C GLU A 30 1.92 -5.49 7.23
N GLU A 31 2.32 -5.18 6.01
CA GLU A 31 3.30 -4.13 5.73
C GLU A 31 2.79 -2.74 6.15
N THR A 32 1.51 -2.46 5.90
CA THR A 32 0.80 -1.25 6.36
C THR A 32 0.87 -1.10 7.88
N ASN A 33 0.63 -2.18 8.63
CA ASN A 33 0.74 -2.18 10.09
C ASN A 33 2.19 -1.96 10.56
N HIS A 34 3.17 -2.52 9.84
CA HIS A 34 4.59 -2.27 10.13
C HIS A 34 4.97 -0.80 9.92
N ILE A 35 4.55 -0.21 8.80
CA ILE A 35 4.73 1.22 8.53
C ILE A 35 4.09 2.02 9.67
N TRP A 36 2.84 1.70 10.04
CA TRP A 36 2.13 2.40 11.11
C TRP A 36 2.86 2.34 12.45
N ARG A 37 3.40 1.17 12.83
CA ARG A 37 4.20 1.00 14.06
C ARG A 37 5.46 1.86 14.03
N LEU A 38 6.12 1.99 12.87
CA LEU A 38 7.27 2.87 12.71
C LEU A 38 6.88 4.34 12.82
N VAL A 39 5.79 4.75 12.17
CA VAL A 39 5.24 6.12 12.29
C VAL A 39 4.92 6.43 13.74
N ALA A 40 4.10 5.59 14.38
CA ALA A 40 3.74 5.74 15.78
C ALA A 40 4.98 5.75 16.69
N GLY A 41 5.99 4.93 16.42
CA GLY A 41 7.25 4.92 17.18
C GLY A 41 8.06 6.22 17.03
N VAL A 42 8.18 6.74 15.81
CA VAL A 42 8.89 7.99 15.53
C VAL A 42 8.15 9.17 16.16
N TYR A 43 6.84 9.27 15.95
CA TYR A 43 6.04 10.37 16.49
C TYR A 43 5.84 10.27 18.00
N SER A 44 5.70 9.08 18.59
CA SER A 44 5.67 8.92 20.06
C SER A 44 7.02 9.24 20.68
N SER A 45 8.15 8.95 20.04
CA SER A 45 9.47 9.37 20.52
C SER A 45 9.63 10.90 20.47
N VAL A 46 9.06 11.55 19.45
CA VAL A 46 8.99 13.02 19.36
C VAL A 46 8.06 13.61 20.41
N LEU A 47 6.89 13.01 20.66
CA LEU A 47 5.91 13.45 21.66
C LEU A 47 6.36 13.17 23.10
N ASN A 48 7.04 12.05 23.36
CA ASN A 48 7.58 11.72 24.68
C ASN A 48 8.70 12.67 25.11
N ASN A 49 9.39 13.29 24.14
CA ASN A 49 10.33 14.39 24.41
C ASN A 49 9.62 15.72 24.76
N VAL A 50 8.29 15.80 24.67
CA VAL A 50 7.51 17.03 24.89
C VAL A 50 6.79 17.08 26.25
N LYS A 51 6.49 15.93 26.91
CA LYS A 51 6.32 15.73 28.38
C LYS A 51 5.36 14.55 28.67
N ASN A 52 5.81 13.66 29.55
CA ASN A 52 5.14 13.08 30.75
C ASN A 52 3.60 12.90 30.88
N ASP A 53 2.78 12.94 29.83
CA ASP A 53 1.34 12.71 29.98
C ASP A 53 0.81 11.61 29.02
N LYS A 54 0.59 10.44 29.64
CA LYS A 54 -0.34 9.33 29.37
C LYS A 54 -0.59 8.82 27.93
N GLU A 55 -0.51 7.48 27.86
CA GLU A 55 -0.91 6.53 26.81
C GLU A 55 -2.02 7.03 25.84
N VAL A 56 -1.70 7.11 24.55
CA VAL A 56 -2.68 7.15 23.47
C VAL A 56 -2.80 5.75 22.88
N LEU A 57 -4.01 5.17 22.96
CA LEU A 57 -4.35 3.89 22.32
C LEU A 57 -4.73 4.11 20.85
N ALA A 58 -4.47 3.10 20.02
CA ALA A 58 -4.76 3.13 18.57
C ALA A 58 -6.24 3.28 18.21
N ASP A 59 -7.15 3.07 19.18
CA ASP A 59 -8.61 3.21 19.00
C ASP A 59 -9.10 4.66 19.22
N ASP A 60 -8.25 5.56 19.73
CA ASP A 60 -8.57 6.98 20.02
C ASP A 60 -7.93 7.96 19.01
N LEU A 61 -7.73 7.53 17.77
CA LEU A 61 -7.26 8.39 16.67
C LEU A 61 -8.36 9.36 16.21
N ASN A 62 -8.69 10.34 17.06
CA ASN A 62 -9.62 11.41 16.75
C ASN A 62 -8.92 12.64 16.13
N GLU A 63 -9.67 13.57 15.55
CA GLU A 63 -9.12 14.82 14.98
C GLU A 63 -8.30 15.65 16.00
N ASP A 64 -8.58 15.52 17.29
CA ASP A 64 -7.81 16.18 18.36
C ASP A 64 -6.40 15.59 18.51
N PHE A 65 -6.21 14.28 18.32
CA PHE A 65 -4.89 13.65 18.26
C PHE A 65 -4.05 14.16 17.08
N TYR A 66 -4.66 14.32 15.91
CA TYR A 66 -3.95 14.82 14.72
C TYR A 66 -3.55 16.30 14.86
N GLN A 67 -4.41 17.14 15.43
CA GLN A 67 -4.07 18.53 15.73
C GLN A 67 -2.96 18.66 16.77
N LYS A 68 -2.88 17.73 17.73
CA LYS A 68 -1.78 17.67 18.71
C LYS A 68 -0.46 17.24 18.08
N LEU A 69 -0.48 16.31 17.13
CA LEU A 69 0.72 15.92 16.36
C LEU A 69 1.28 17.10 15.56
N ASP A 70 0.42 17.86 14.89
CA ASP A 70 0.85 19.00 14.08
C ASP A 70 1.43 20.14 14.94
N LYS A 71 0.87 20.39 16.14
CA LYS A 71 1.38 21.42 17.08
C LYS A 71 2.73 21.10 17.70
N HIS A 72 3.11 19.82 17.80
CA HIS A 72 4.33 19.38 18.49
C HIS A 72 5.46 18.95 17.55
N SER A 73 5.22 18.88 16.24
CA SER A 73 6.23 18.58 15.20
C SER A 73 7.30 19.67 15.02
N VAL A 74 7.24 20.76 15.79
CA VAL A 74 7.95 22.02 15.58
C VAL A 74 9.46 21.97 15.92
N SER A 75 9.95 20.96 16.66
CA SER A 75 11.34 20.99 17.16
C SER A 75 12.41 20.36 16.24
N ASN A 76 12.03 19.67 15.15
CA ASN A 76 13.01 19.06 14.23
C ASN A 76 12.49 18.96 12.77
N ASP A 77 12.22 20.13 12.17
CA ASP A 77 11.54 20.31 10.87
C ASP A 77 12.12 19.44 9.73
N LEU A 78 13.45 19.36 9.61
CA LEU A 78 14.09 18.56 8.57
C LEU A 78 13.88 17.04 8.76
N THR A 79 14.02 16.54 9.98
CA THR A 79 13.82 15.11 10.30
C THR A 79 12.38 14.71 10.04
N ASN A 80 11.42 15.52 10.50
CA ASN A 80 9.99 15.26 10.31
C ASN A 80 9.61 15.27 8.83
N LYS A 81 10.19 16.19 8.06
CA LYS A 81 10.00 16.24 6.62
C LYS A 81 10.55 15.00 5.91
N ILE A 82 11.80 14.62 6.17
CA ILE A 82 12.41 13.42 5.54
C ILE A 82 11.60 12.17 5.89
N VAL A 83 11.22 12.01 7.17
CA VAL A 83 10.39 10.89 7.62
C VAL A 83 9.05 10.88 6.89
N THR A 84 8.39 12.03 6.79
CA THR A 84 7.11 12.19 6.10
C THR A 84 7.22 11.81 4.62
N GLU A 85 8.25 12.31 3.94
CA GLU A 85 8.58 11.98 2.54
C GLU A 85 8.86 10.48 2.33
N LEU A 86 9.56 9.84 3.27
CA LEU A 86 9.81 8.39 3.22
C LEU A 86 8.54 7.57 3.44
N ILE A 87 7.69 7.98 4.38
CA ILE A 87 6.44 7.27 4.68
C ILE A 87 5.51 7.31 3.47
N ILE A 88 5.32 8.49 2.84
CA ILE A 88 4.46 8.58 1.65
C ILE A 88 4.98 7.69 0.52
N CYS A 89 6.30 7.68 0.29
CA CYS A 89 6.90 6.80 -0.70
C CYS A 89 6.59 5.34 -0.37
N ARG A 90 6.80 4.92 0.88
CA ARG A 90 6.56 3.54 1.30
C ARG A 90 5.09 3.13 1.17
N ILE A 91 4.14 4.01 1.50
CA ILE A 91 2.70 3.73 1.36
C ILE A 91 2.34 3.51 -0.12
N VAL A 92 2.77 4.41 -1.00
CA VAL A 92 2.47 4.34 -2.44
C VAL A 92 3.14 3.09 -3.06
N ASP A 93 4.38 2.81 -2.70
CA ASP A 93 5.12 1.65 -3.19
C ASP A 93 4.48 0.34 -2.72
N ASN A 94 4.03 0.29 -1.46
CA ASN A 94 3.31 -0.86 -0.92
C ASN A 94 2.01 -1.12 -1.69
N PHE A 95 1.27 -0.06 -2.05
CA PHE A 95 0.08 -0.19 -2.88
C PHE A 95 0.39 -0.69 -4.30
N GLN A 96 1.44 -0.18 -4.94
CA GLN A 96 1.86 -0.64 -6.27
C GLN A 96 2.31 -2.12 -6.25
N CYS A 97 2.98 -2.54 -5.16
CA CYS A 97 3.33 -3.93 -4.92
C CYS A 97 2.09 -4.81 -4.76
N TYR A 98 1.14 -4.40 -3.89
CA TYR A 98 -0.15 -5.06 -3.70
C TYR A 98 -0.86 -5.31 -5.02
N ILE A 99 -0.96 -4.29 -5.86
CA ILE A 99 -1.62 -4.38 -7.15
C ILE A 99 -0.93 -5.39 -8.08
N SER A 100 0.40 -5.40 -8.11
CA SER A 100 1.18 -6.36 -8.88
C SER A 100 0.93 -7.79 -8.40
N GLN A 101 0.92 -7.99 -7.08
CA GLN A 101 0.64 -9.28 -6.45
C GLN A 101 -0.81 -9.74 -6.69
N LEU A 102 -1.79 -8.82 -6.66
CA LEU A 102 -3.17 -9.14 -6.97
C LEU A 102 -3.32 -9.61 -8.42
N LEU A 103 -2.70 -8.89 -9.38
CA LEU A 103 -2.72 -9.29 -10.79
C LEU A 103 -2.06 -10.65 -11.01
N GLU A 104 -0.92 -10.88 -10.37
CA GLU A 104 -0.25 -12.17 -10.38
C GLU A 104 -1.17 -13.28 -9.85
N PHE A 105 -1.82 -13.03 -8.73
CA PHE A 105 -2.75 -13.97 -8.11
C PHE A 105 -3.96 -14.25 -9.00
N VAL A 106 -4.52 -13.23 -9.65
CA VAL A 106 -5.61 -13.38 -10.62
C VAL A 106 -5.16 -14.23 -11.81
N PHE A 107 -4.03 -13.90 -12.45
CA PHE A 107 -3.55 -14.64 -13.62
C PHE A 107 -3.22 -16.09 -13.30
N ARG A 108 -2.63 -16.37 -12.13
CA ARG A 108 -2.32 -17.74 -11.69
C ARG A 108 -3.58 -18.57 -11.42
N ASN A 109 -4.62 -17.98 -10.83
CA ASN A 109 -5.88 -18.68 -10.54
C ASN A 109 -6.83 -18.76 -11.74
N LYS A 110 -6.69 -17.86 -12.72
CA LYS A 110 -7.53 -17.76 -13.92
C LYS A 110 -6.66 -17.51 -15.15
N LYS A 111 -5.97 -18.54 -15.65
CA LYS A 111 -5.00 -18.42 -16.76
C LYS A 111 -5.61 -17.77 -18.02
N GLU A 112 -6.90 -17.95 -18.25
CA GLU A 112 -7.66 -17.34 -19.35
C GLU A 112 -7.73 -15.80 -19.28
N THR A 113 -7.58 -15.22 -18.08
CA THR A 113 -7.55 -13.76 -17.89
C THR A 113 -6.25 -13.15 -18.39
N LEU A 114 -5.13 -13.90 -18.38
CA LEU A 114 -3.88 -13.46 -19.01
C LEU A 114 -4.06 -13.30 -20.52
N LEU A 115 -4.74 -14.26 -21.17
CA LEU A 115 -5.05 -14.19 -22.61
C LEU A 115 -6.01 -13.04 -22.95
N ALA A 116 -6.97 -12.75 -22.06
CA ALA A 116 -7.83 -11.58 -22.21
C ALA A 116 -7.04 -10.27 -22.04
N ALA A 117 -6.09 -10.24 -21.10
CA ALA A 117 -5.24 -9.10 -20.81
C ALA A 117 -4.19 -8.80 -21.88
N THR A 118 -3.78 -9.79 -22.67
CA THR A 118 -2.78 -9.65 -23.74
C THR A 118 -3.39 -9.36 -25.11
N GLY A 119 -4.69 -9.58 -25.31
CA GLY A 119 -5.34 -9.30 -26.59
C GLY A 119 -5.62 -7.82 -26.83
N ASP A 120 -5.28 -7.33 -28.03
CA ASP A 120 -5.51 -5.94 -28.47
C ASP A 120 -6.98 -5.66 -28.89
N GLY A 121 -7.88 -6.62 -28.66
CA GLY A 121 -9.30 -6.51 -29.01
C GLY A 121 -9.60 -6.59 -30.52
N LYS A 122 -8.59 -6.61 -31.39
CA LYS A 122 -8.71 -6.62 -32.86
C LYS A 122 -8.35 -7.96 -33.51
N SER A 123 -7.68 -8.86 -32.79
CA SER A 123 -7.15 -10.13 -33.31
C SER A 123 -7.44 -11.27 -32.32
N PRO A 124 -7.41 -12.55 -32.74
CA PRO A 124 -7.44 -13.68 -31.80
C PRO A 124 -6.42 -13.47 -30.68
N LYS A 125 -6.74 -13.92 -29.45
CA LYS A 125 -5.93 -13.73 -28.23
C LYS A 125 -4.57 -14.42 -28.34
N THR A 126 -3.65 -13.84 -29.11
CA THR A 126 -2.32 -14.38 -29.39
C THR A 126 -1.26 -13.55 -28.68
N VAL A 127 -0.32 -14.24 -28.04
CA VAL A 127 0.88 -13.62 -27.48
C VAL A 127 2.03 -13.97 -28.41
N GLU A 128 2.64 -12.96 -29.04
CA GLU A 128 3.82 -13.16 -29.86
C GLU A 128 5.05 -13.32 -28.98
N ILE A 129 5.79 -14.41 -29.19
CA ILE A 129 7.01 -14.76 -28.46
C ILE A 129 8.04 -15.17 -29.50
N ASP A 130 9.24 -14.61 -29.42
CA ASP A 130 10.32 -15.01 -30.30
C ASP A 130 10.74 -16.47 -30.02
N LEU A 131 11.15 -17.20 -31.06
CA LEU A 131 11.50 -18.62 -30.92
C LEU A 131 12.67 -18.83 -29.95
N LYS A 132 13.60 -17.88 -29.86
CA LYS A 132 14.76 -17.98 -28.96
C LYS A 132 14.30 -17.99 -27.49
N THR A 133 13.36 -17.15 -27.14
CA THR A 133 12.71 -17.05 -25.83
C THR A 133 11.87 -18.29 -25.58
N LEU A 134 11.10 -18.75 -26.58
CA LEU A 134 10.32 -20.00 -26.45
C LEU A 134 11.20 -21.21 -26.10
N PHE A 135 12.33 -21.39 -26.81
CA PHE A 135 13.27 -22.49 -26.56
C PHE A 135 14.14 -22.29 -25.32
N SER A 136 14.09 -21.12 -24.67
CA SER A 136 14.85 -20.87 -23.43
C SER A 136 14.18 -21.45 -22.17
N PHE A 137 12.90 -21.87 -22.27
CA PHE A 137 12.15 -22.46 -21.17
C PHE A 137 12.06 -23.98 -21.29
N ASN A 138 12.18 -24.67 -20.16
CA ASN A 138 12.11 -26.12 -20.10
C ASN A 138 10.68 -26.62 -19.98
N THR A 139 9.77 -25.78 -19.45
CA THR A 139 8.38 -26.14 -19.20
C THR A 139 7.41 -25.04 -19.64
N MET A 140 6.17 -25.44 -19.94
CA MET A 140 5.09 -24.49 -20.24
C MET A 140 4.74 -23.61 -19.03
N ASP A 141 4.94 -24.08 -17.80
CA ASP A 141 4.69 -23.30 -16.60
C ASP A 141 5.76 -22.22 -16.40
N GLU A 142 7.03 -22.50 -16.72
CA GLU A 142 8.09 -21.49 -16.74
C GLU A 142 7.78 -20.37 -17.75
N LEU A 143 7.38 -20.76 -18.96
CA LEU A 143 6.96 -19.79 -19.97
C LEU A 143 5.76 -18.97 -19.49
N PHE A 144 4.76 -19.61 -18.88
CA PHE A 144 3.59 -18.91 -18.35
C PHE A 144 3.97 -17.91 -17.26
N ASN A 145 4.85 -18.28 -16.33
CA ASN A 145 5.35 -17.38 -15.28
C ASN A 145 6.06 -16.17 -15.88
N TYR A 146 6.92 -16.40 -16.87
CA TYR A 146 7.58 -15.32 -17.60
C TYR A 146 6.58 -14.36 -18.26
N LEU A 147 5.52 -14.88 -18.88
CA LEU A 147 4.48 -14.05 -19.51
C LEU A 147 3.69 -13.23 -18.48
N VAL A 148 3.38 -13.82 -17.32
CA VAL A 148 2.74 -13.11 -16.20
C VAL A 148 3.63 -11.98 -15.72
N GLU A 149 4.90 -12.24 -15.42
CA GLU A 149 5.86 -11.23 -14.96
C GLU A 149 6.05 -10.11 -15.98
N LYS A 150 6.25 -10.47 -17.26
CA LYS A 150 6.38 -9.50 -18.35
C LYS A 150 5.14 -8.62 -18.46
N LYS A 151 3.95 -9.22 -18.32
CA LYS A 151 2.69 -8.46 -18.39
C LYS A 151 2.55 -7.52 -17.20
N ILE A 152 2.78 -7.99 -15.98
CA ILE A 152 2.71 -7.16 -14.77
C ILE A 152 3.72 -6.01 -14.86
N SER A 153 4.97 -6.31 -15.23
CA SER A 153 6.01 -5.30 -15.43
C SER A 153 5.58 -4.22 -16.44
N SER A 154 4.99 -4.62 -17.57
CA SER A 154 4.48 -3.66 -18.56
C SER A 154 3.36 -2.75 -18.04
N LEU A 155 2.58 -3.23 -17.06
CA LEU A 155 1.50 -2.45 -16.45
C LEU A 155 2.01 -1.49 -15.38
N SER A 156 3.11 -1.83 -14.68
CA SER A 156 3.71 -0.98 -13.63
C SER A 156 4.24 0.36 -14.15
N TYR A 157 4.50 0.48 -15.46
CA TYR A 157 4.94 1.73 -16.10
C TYR A 157 3.79 2.61 -16.62
N LYS A 158 2.54 2.13 -16.53
CA LYS A 158 1.39 2.85 -17.07
C LYS A 158 0.91 3.95 -16.13
N SER A 159 0.25 4.95 -16.71
CA SER A 159 -0.49 5.95 -15.93
C SER A 159 -1.66 5.30 -15.18
N ILE A 160 -2.14 5.96 -14.12
CA ILE A 160 -3.29 5.47 -13.35
C ILE A 160 -4.57 5.38 -14.20
N ASP A 161 -4.68 6.22 -15.23
CA ASP A 161 -5.80 6.21 -16.17
C ASP A 161 -5.80 4.95 -17.04
N GLU A 162 -4.65 4.66 -17.66
CA GLU A 162 -4.47 3.45 -18.45
C GLU A 162 -4.58 2.19 -17.57
N PHE A 163 -4.12 2.29 -16.34
CA PHE A 163 -4.18 1.20 -15.37
C PHE A 163 -5.62 0.94 -14.93
N SER A 164 -6.40 1.98 -14.64
CA SER A 164 -7.84 1.88 -14.35
C SER A 164 -8.61 1.28 -15.53
N SER A 165 -8.30 1.73 -16.75
CA SER A 165 -8.95 1.25 -17.98
C SER A 165 -8.61 -0.22 -18.24
N PHE A 166 -7.39 -0.65 -17.92
CA PHE A 166 -7.02 -2.06 -18.01
C PHE A 166 -7.90 -2.95 -17.11
N PHE A 167 -8.18 -2.53 -15.88
CA PHE A 167 -9.05 -3.28 -14.97
C PHE A 167 -10.48 -3.38 -15.53
N SER A 168 -11.06 -2.27 -15.99
CA SER A 168 -12.41 -2.28 -16.56
C SER A 168 -12.49 -3.11 -17.83
N ASP A 169 -11.58 -2.86 -18.78
CA ASP A 169 -11.73 -3.33 -20.17
C ASP A 169 -11.25 -4.78 -20.33
N LYS A 170 -10.22 -5.17 -19.56
CA LYS A 170 -9.58 -6.49 -19.70
C LYS A 170 -9.96 -7.46 -18.59
N LEU A 171 -10.14 -6.97 -17.36
CA LEU A 171 -10.48 -7.80 -16.21
C LEU A 171 -11.99 -7.75 -15.89
N GLY A 172 -12.71 -6.76 -16.42
CA GLY A 172 -14.17 -6.67 -16.29
C GLY A 172 -14.63 -6.28 -14.88
N PHE A 173 -13.83 -5.50 -14.15
CA PHE A 173 -14.20 -4.86 -12.89
C PHE A 173 -13.46 -3.53 -12.71
N SER A 174 -14.00 -2.60 -11.91
CA SER A 174 -13.34 -1.32 -11.67
C SER A 174 -12.28 -1.38 -10.57
N LEU A 175 -11.15 -0.72 -10.79
CA LEU A 175 -10.13 -0.53 -9.76
C LEU A 175 -10.61 0.45 -8.66
N PHE A 176 -11.36 1.47 -9.03
CA PHE A 176 -11.86 2.52 -8.12
C PHE A 176 -13.38 2.47 -8.01
N ASN A 177 -13.93 2.91 -6.88
CA ASN A 177 -15.38 3.07 -6.73
C ASN A 177 -15.90 4.25 -7.56
N ASP A 178 -15.12 5.32 -7.63
CA ASP A 178 -15.48 6.56 -8.32
C ASP A 178 -14.23 7.29 -8.85
N ASN A 179 -14.46 8.37 -9.60
CA ASN A 179 -13.39 9.21 -10.16
C ASN A 179 -12.65 10.03 -9.09
N ILE A 180 -13.26 10.25 -7.91
CA ILE A 180 -12.62 10.97 -6.81
C ILE A 180 -11.50 10.10 -6.25
N GLU A 181 -11.77 8.82 -6.02
CA GLU A 181 -10.76 7.89 -5.52
C GLU A 181 -9.56 7.79 -6.45
N LYS A 182 -9.84 7.67 -7.75
CA LYS A 182 -8.83 7.67 -8.79
C LYS A 182 -7.98 8.94 -8.77
N SER A 183 -8.62 10.11 -8.69
CA SER A 183 -7.94 11.41 -8.63
C SER A 183 -7.05 11.54 -7.38
N VAL A 184 -7.55 11.14 -6.22
CA VAL A 184 -6.80 11.19 -4.96
C VAL A 184 -5.58 10.26 -5.00
N LEU A 185 -5.75 9.01 -5.46
CA LEU A 185 -4.61 8.10 -5.60
C LEU A 185 -3.59 8.61 -6.63
N ASN A 186 -4.06 9.18 -7.74
CA ASN A 186 -3.17 9.79 -8.74
C ASN A 186 -2.31 10.89 -8.11
N LYS A 187 -2.91 11.79 -7.32
CA LYS A 187 -2.20 12.84 -6.59
C LYS A 187 -1.15 12.26 -5.65
N ALA A 188 -1.45 11.18 -4.93
CA ALA A 188 -0.49 10.49 -4.08
C ALA A 188 0.71 9.94 -4.86
N ILE A 189 0.46 9.31 -6.03
CA ILE A 189 1.50 8.80 -6.92
C ILE A 189 2.36 9.95 -7.47
N GLN A 190 1.75 11.06 -7.90
CA GLN A 190 2.51 12.21 -8.39
C GLN A 190 3.34 12.86 -7.28
N ALA A 191 2.81 12.94 -6.06
CA ALA A 191 3.56 13.42 -4.88
C ALA A 191 4.80 12.58 -4.62
N ARG A 192 4.64 11.24 -4.59
CA ARG A 192 5.76 10.30 -4.49
C ARG A 192 6.78 10.50 -5.61
N ASN A 193 6.33 10.72 -6.85
CA ASN A 193 7.23 10.92 -7.98
C ASN A 193 8.10 12.17 -7.83
N ILE A 194 7.52 13.32 -7.44
CA ILE A 194 8.33 14.53 -7.24
C ILE A 194 9.23 14.45 -6.02
N ILE A 195 8.82 13.73 -4.96
CA ILE A 195 9.69 13.47 -3.79
C ILE A 195 10.93 12.70 -4.23
N VAL A 196 10.76 11.59 -4.96
CA VAL A 196 11.87 10.73 -5.40
C VAL A 196 12.73 11.39 -6.48
N HIS A 197 12.12 12.02 -7.47
CA HIS A 197 12.81 12.44 -8.70
C HIS A 197 13.09 13.93 -8.80
N ASN A 198 12.39 14.76 -8.02
CA ASN A 198 12.49 16.22 -8.12
C ASN A 198 12.69 16.90 -6.76
N ARG A 199 13.22 16.20 -5.75
CA ARG A 199 13.48 16.74 -4.40
C ARG A 199 12.26 17.42 -3.77
N ALA A 200 11.09 16.86 -4.04
CA ALA A 200 9.79 17.39 -3.66
C ALA A 200 9.47 18.78 -4.24
N ILE A 201 10.13 19.23 -5.32
CA ILE A 201 9.83 20.49 -5.99
C ILE A 201 8.66 20.29 -6.95
N ILE A 202 7.66 21.16 -6.84
CA ILE A 202 6.48 21.16 -7.71
C ILE A 202 6.85 21.71 -9.08
N ASP A 203 6.58 20.93 -10.13
CA ASP A 203 6.79 21.35 -11.52
C ASP A 203 5.47 21.35 -12.31
N ARG A 204 5.54 21.76 -13.57
CA ARG A 204 4.38 21.77 -14.48
C ARG A 204 3.82 20.37 -14.72
N GLN A 205 4.67 19.35 -14.69
CA GLN A 205 4.27 17.96 -14.93
C GLN A 205 3.43 17.44 -13.77
N PHE A 206 3.81 17.74 -12.53
CA PHE A 206 3.04 17.45 -11.33
C PHE A 206 1.67 18.11 -11.41
N ILE A 207 1.57 19.43 -11.63
CA ILE A 207 0.28 20.14 -11.65
C ILE A 207 -0.64 19.58 -12.73
N SER A 208 -0.09 19.33 -13.93
CA SER A 208 -0.84 18.76 -15.04
C SER A 208 -1.36 17.36 -14.71
N LYS A 209 -0.51 16.47 -14.20
CA LYS A 209 -0.88 15.08 -13.91
C LYS A 209 -1.75 14.95 -12.66
N ALA A 210 -1.58 15.81 -11.66
CA ALA A 210 -2.34 15.81 -10.42
C ALA A 210 -3.77 16.35 -10.60
N GLY A 211 -4.16 16.81 -11.80
CA GLY A 211 -5.51 17.28 -12.08
C GLY A 211 -5.77 18.73 -11.66
N GLY A 212 -4.73 19.57 -11.68
CA GLY A 212 -4.83 20.97 -11.25
C GLY A 212 -4.77 21.06 -9.73
N THR A 213 -3.73 21.73 -9.23
CA THR A 213 -3.60 22.06 -7.81
C THR A 213 -3.29 23.54 -7.71
N ASP A 214 -3.77 24.20 -6.66
CA ASP A 214 -3.40 25.59 -6.32
C ASP A 214 -1.94 25.71 -5.81
N ALA A 215 -1.11 24.71 -6.12
CA ALA A 215 0.26 24.62 -5.68
C ALA A 215 1.15 25.44 -6.63
N GLU A 216 2.07 26.19 -6.05
CA GLU A 216 2.95 27.07 -6.80
C GLU A 216 4.10 26.28 -7.46
N ILE A 217 4.34 26.54 -8.75
CA ILE A 217 5.47 25.95 -9.47
C ILE A 217 6.78 26.44 -8.84
N GLY A 218 7.70 25.53 -8.57
CA GLY A 218 8.99 25.80 -7.92
C GLY A 218 8.92 25.77 -6.39
N ALA A 219 7.71 25.76 -5.80
CA ALA A 219 7.56 25.55 -4.38
C ALA A 219 7.87 24.09 -4.00
N GLN A 220 8.25 23.89 -2.75
CA GLN A 220 8.45 22.56 -2.19
C GLN A 220 7.13 22.00 -1.69
N LEU A 221 6.83 20.76 -2.04
CA LEU A 221 5.71 20.01 -1.49
C LEU A 221 5.92 19.83 0.01
N HIS A 222 4.97 20.34 0.79
CA HIS A 222 4.93 20.15 2.23
C HIS A 222 3.75 19.24 2.56
N LEU A 223 4.03 18.15 3.28
CA LEU A 223 3.04 17.22 3.80
C LEU A 223 3.22 17.20 5.32
N ASN A 224 2.11 17.34 6.07
CA ASN A 224 2.13 17.19 7.52
C ASN A 224 1.73 15.74 7.92
N ALA A 225 1.80 15.45 9.21
CA ALA A 225 1.47 14.12 9.72
C ALA A 225 0.02 13.74 9.40
N SER A 226 -0.93 14.68 9.53
CA SER A 226 -2.34 14.43 9.22
C SER A 226 -2.56 14.05 7.74
N ASP A 227 -1.82 14.65 6.82
CA ASP A 227 -1.91 14.36 5.39
C ASP A 227 -1.47 12.92 5.09
N ILE A 228 -0.38 12.50 5.71
CA ILE A 228 0.14 11.13 5.57
C ILE A 228 -0.85 10.11 6.11
N ILE A 229 -1.40 10.35 7.29
CA ILE A 229 -2.33 9.42 7.93
C ILE A 229 -3.61 9.27 7.10
N ARG A 230 -4.19 10.39 6.66
CA ARG A 230 -5.38 10.37 5.79
C ARG A 230 -5.10 9.64 4.48
N MET A 231 -3.93 9.85 3.89
CA MET A 231 -3.54 9.24 2.62
C MET A 231 -3.31 7.75 2.78
N HIS A 232 -2.70 7.34 3.89
CA HIS A 232 -2.53 5.95 4.27
C HIS A 232 -3.87 5.22 4.37
N LEU A 233 -4.80 5.76 5.17
CA LEU A 233 -6.13 5.19 5.37
C LEU A 233 -6.90 5.12 4.05
N PHE A 234 -6.81 6.18 3.23
CA PHE A 234 -7.43 6.22 1.92
C PHE A 234 -6.90 5.11 1.01
N ILE A 235 -5.57 4.98 0.86
CA ILE A 235 -4.94 3.96 0.01
C ILE A 235 -5.27 2.55 0.50
N ALA A 236 -5.30 2.33 1.82
CA ALA A 236 -5.68 1.05 2.40
C ALA A 236 -7.14 0.68 2.08
N ASN A 237 -8.06 1.65 2.11
CA ASN A 237 -9.45 1.44 1.72
C ASN A 237 -9.61 1.13 0.23
N VAL A 238 -8.82 1.79 -0.64
CA VAL A 238 -8.78 1.47 -2.07
C VAL A 238 -8.30 0.03 -2.29
N ALA A 239 -7.21 -0.39 -1.64
CA ALA A 239 -6.71 -1.75 -1.73
C ALA A 239 -7.77 -2.78 -1.26
N LYS A 240 -8.37 -2.56 -0.08
CA LYS A 240 -9.43 -3.41 0.45
C LYS A 240 -10.62 -3.54 -0.51
N SER A 241 -11.15 -2.42 -1.00
CA SER A 241 -12.31 -2.45 -1.89
C SER A 241 -12.01 -3.12 -3.23
N THR A 242 -10.79 -2.92 -3.74
CA THR A 242 -10.29 -3.59 -4.95
C THR A 242 -10.22 -5.10 -4.75
N ASP A 243 -9.70 -5.55 -3.61
CA ASP A 243 -9.57 -6.96 -3.28
C ASP A 243 -10.94 -7.65 -3.23
N ILE A 244 -11.92 -7.03 -2.56
CA ILE A 244 -13.30 -7.53 -2.50
C ILE A 244 -13.87 -7.71 -3.91
N ARG A 245 -13.74 -6.70 -4.78
CA ARG A 245 -14.21 -6.80 -6.17
C ARG A 245 -13.50 -7.91 -6.96
N ALA A 246 -12.20 -8.09 -6.75
CA ALA A 246 -11.43 -9.14 -7.43
C ALA A 246 -11.84 -10.54 -6.94
N VAL A 247 -12.03 -10.73 -5.63
CA VAL A 247 -12.54 -11.97 -5.04
C VAL A 247 -13.93 -12.27 -5.59
N ASP A 248 -14.83 -11.29 -5.62
CA ASP A 248 -16.19 -11.48 -6.12
C ASP A 248 -16.22 -11.83 -7.60
N LYS A 249 -15.38 -11.17 -8.42
CA LYS A 249 -15.29 -11.37 -9.86
C LYS A 249 -14.68 -12.71 -10.24
N PHE A 250 -13.56 -13.08 -9.63
CA PHE A 250 -12.76 -14.24 -10.04
C PHE A 250 -12.90 -15.45 -9.11
N LYS A 251 -13.67 -15.33 -8.03
CA LYS A 251 -13.84 -16.36 -7.00
C LYS A 251 -12.49 -16.81 -6.44
N LEU A 252 -11.65 -15.82 -6.12
CA LEU A 252 -10.29 -16.07 -5.64
C LEU A 252 -10.32 -16.70 -4.24
N PRO A 253 -9.35 -17.58 -3.93
CA PRO A 253 -9.17 -18.07 -2.56
C PRO A 253 -8.88 -16.92 -1.59
N THR A 254 -9.55 -16.95 -0.43
CA THR A 254 -9.34 -15.98 0.65
C THR A 254 -8.77 -16.66 1.89
N ILE A 255 -7.95 -15.93 2.63
CA ILE A 255 -7.47 -16.31 3.96
C ILE A 255 -8.18 -15.46 5.01
N GLU A 256 -8.44 -16.04 6.18
CA GLU A 256 -8.88 -15.25 7.33
C GLU A 256 -7.68 -14.52 7.94
N PHE A 257 -7.83 -13.22 8.14
CA PHE A 257 -6.86 -12.44 8.88
C PHE A 257 -7.11 -12.67 10.36
N LYS A 258 -6.13 -13.27 11.04
CA LYS A 258 -6.17 -13.31 12.50
C LYS A 258 -6.19 -11.87 12.98
N ALA A 259 -7.29 -11.47 13.62
CA ALA A 259 -7.33 -10.22 14.36
C ALA A 259 -6.11 -10.23 15.28
N ASN A 260 -5.14 -9.34 15.02
CA ASN A 260 -3.97 -9.23 15.86
C ASN A 260 -4.48 -8.79 17.23
N LYS A 261 -4.64 -9.75 18.15
CA LYS A 261 -4.80 -9.49 19.59
C LYS A 261 -3.61 -8.65 20.14
N GLY A 262 -2.57 -8.43 19.33
CA GLY A 262 -1.38 -7.65 19.62
C GLY A 262 -1.59 -6.15 19.83
N ILE A 263 -2.68 -5.51 19.39
CA ILE A 263 -2.87 -4.08 19.72
C ILE A 263 -3.14 -3.90 21.23
N GLN A 264 -3.82 -4.86 21.87
CA GLN A 264 -4.05 -4.86 23.31
C GLN A 264 -2.96 -5.60 24.11
N ALA A 265 -2.35 -6.64 23.54
CA ALA A 265 -1.32 -7.43 24.22
C ALA A 265 0.08 -6.77 24.21
N ASP A 266 0.46 -6.07 23.14
CA ASP A 266 1.76 -5.37 23.07
C ASP A 266 1.76 -4.15 24.01
N ALA A 267 0.59 -3.53 24.25
CA ALA A 267 0.43 -2.50 25.28
C ALA A 267 0.57 -3.07 26.72
N ALA A 268 0.10 -4.30 26.95
CA ALA A 268 0.24 -4.98 28.24
C ALA A 268 1.69 -5.46 28.52
N ASP A 269 2.42 -5.89 27.50
CA ASP A 269 3.83 -6.26 27.62
C ASP A 269 4.77 -5.04 27.67
N ALA A 270 4.42 -3.92 27.01
CA ALA A 270 5.07 -2.62 27.19
C ALA A 270 4.92 -2.09 28.63
N ARG A 271 3.76 -2.33 29.26
CA ARG A 271 3.52 -2.01 30.70
C ARG A 271 4.39 -2.82 31.65
N ARG A 272 4.78 -4.05 31.30
CA ARG A 272 5.69 -4.89 32.11
C ARG A 272 7.16 -4.56 31.89
N SER A 273 7.55 -4.20 30.67
CA SER A 273 8.94 -3.97 30.30
C SER A 273 9.46 -2.55 30.60
N ALA A 274 8.58 -1.60 30.94
CA ALA A 274 8.98 -0.29 31.49
C ALA A 274 9.60 -0.35 32.90
N GLY A 275 9.65 -1.54 33.53
CA GLY A 275 10.32 -1.77 34.82
C GLY A 275 11.73 -2.38 34.75
N GLU A 276 12.17 -2.94 33.61
CA GLU A 276 13.43 -3.68 33.56
C GLU A 276 14.22 -3.40 32.27
N LYS A 277 15.45 -2.92 32.46
CA LYS A 277 16.48 -2.75 31.43
C LYS A 277 16.78 -4.10 30.75
N ALA A 278 16.52 -4.24 29.45
CA ALA A 278 17.41 -4.94 28.51
C ALA A 278 16.87 -4.89 27.07
N TRP A 279 17.78 -4.59 26.14
CA TRP A 279 17.59 -4.60 24.69
C TRP A 279 17.87 -6.02 24.13
N CYS A 280 17.18 -6.37 23.04
CA CYS A 280 17.40 -7.52 22.13
C CYS A 280 17.01 -8.94 22.57
N THR A 281 16.09 -9.59 21.83
CA THR A 281 16.45 -10.61 20.82
C THR A 281 15.23 -11.13 20.02
N ASN A 282 15.47 -11.37 18.73
CA ASN A 282 14.59 -12.00 17.74
C ASN A 282 13.83 -13.26 18.24
N SER A 283 12.50 -13.22 18.29
CA SER A 283 11.67 -14.43 18.45
C SER A 283 10.85 -14.79 17.20
N THR A 284 10.49 -13.81 16.38
CA THR A 284 9.59 -14.01 15.23
C THR A 284 10.26 -14.73 14.05
N ALA A 285 11.54 -14.43 13.78
CA ALA A 285 12.31 -15.10 12.72
C ALA A 285 12.61 -16.59 13.02
N LYS A 286 12.62 -16.99 14.30
CA LYS A 286 12.89 -18.37 14.73
C LYS A 286 11.68 -19.29 14.50
N ASN A 287 10.47 -18.74 14.57
CA ASN A 287 9.23 -19.48 14.39
C ASN A 287 8.88 -19.74 12.92
N MET A 288 9.21 -18.82 12.00
CA MET A 288 9.04 -19.06 10.55
C MET A 288 9.99 -20.14 10.03
N LYS A 289 11.25 -20.16 10.49
CA LYS A 289 12.22 -21.18 10.06
C LYS A 289 11.85 -22.58 10.55
N LYS A 290 11.29 -22.70 11.76
CA LYS A 290 10.85 -23.98 12.32
C LYS A 290 9.65 -24.58 11.56
N HIS A 291 8.71 -23.74 11.10
CA HIS A 291 7.52 -24.19 10.39
C HIS A 291 7.81 -24.59 8.92
N LEU A 292 8.83 -23.98 8.29
CA LEU A 292 9.28 -24.38 6.95
C LEU A 292 10.12 -25.68 6.96
N LEU A 293 10.92 -25.92 8.02
CA LEU A 293 11.71 -27.15 8.15
C LEU A 293 10.88 -28.39 8.50
N THR A 294 9.71 -28.25 9.14
CA THR A 294 8.85 -29.40 9.46
C THR A 294 8.03 -29.91 8.27
N LYS A 295 7.89 -29.12 7.20
CA LYS A 295 7.19 -29.53 5.97
C LYS A 295 8.12 -30.12 4.89
N MET A 296 9.44 -30.03 5.06
CA MET A 296 10.41 -30.57 4.09
C MET A 296 11.01 -31.93 4.47
N ASN A 297 10.77 -32.43 5.69
CA ASN A 297 11.27 -33.73 6.17
C ASN A 297 10.14 -34.73 6.44
N GLY A 298 9.03 -34.60 5.71
CA GLY A 298 7.83 -35.41 5.87
C GLY A 298 7.42 -36.12 4.59
N GLU A 299 8.37 -36.80 3.94
CA GLU A 299 8.22 -38.00 3.11
C GLU A 299 9.43 -38.90 3.33
#